data_AF-A0A8H6I166-F1
#
_entry.id   AF-A0A8H6I166-F1
#
_cell.length_a   1.000
_cell.length_b   1.000
_cell.length_c   1.000
_cell.angle_alpha   90.00
_cell.angle_beta   90.00
_cell.angle_gamma   90.00
#
_symmetry.space_group_name_H-M   'P 1'
#
loop_
_entity.id
_entity.type
_entity.pdbx_description
1 polymer ?
#
loop_
_entity_poly.entity_id
_entity_poly.type
_entity_poly.pdbx_seq_one_letter_code
_entity_poly.pdbx_strand_id
1 'polypeptide(L)'
;MSASNSHHASSAGLEDQKQGKRHDLEARRGSLLPDLPPEILAAIFLLIPRDVGDTSWIRVTHVCRLWREVALNYPRFWSVLNSVPPCFMEFALARSGCAPISVHTSEDTPDDILFKVLSLDQLQEVSLNLTAGGRTVLSHFTKSFPILETVEIFGDVSESWFMPKNFLSESRHLKHLLLDNWRSFTWGRLPQAAQCGTLLTLSLNVHVDAEDVLSPETFLQCMGRMPLLQILELEYALPSTQADFATSSSPFQPVVLQHLRELSLK
;
A
#
# COMPACT_ATOMS: atom_id res chain seq x y z
N MET A 1 -52.12 -31.19 -71.54
CA MET A 1 -52.20 -31.87 -70.24
C MET A 1 -50.77 -31.89 -69.69
N SER A 2 -50.19 -30.83 -69.12
CA SER A 2 -50.58 -29.95 -68.00
C SER A 2 -50.56 -30.63 -66.63
N ALA A 3 -49.45 -30.49 -65.90
CA ALA A 3 -49.28 -30.19 -64.46
C ALA A 3 -47.77 -30.33 -64.12
N SER A 4 -46.97 -29.27 -63.92
CA SER A 4 -46.88 -28.31 -62.78
C SER A 4 -46.50 -29.03 -61.47
N ASN A 5 -45.22 -29.07 -61.06
CA ASN A 5 -44.37 -28.04 -60.41
C ASN A 5 -44.89 -27.55 -59.04
N SER A 6 -44.44 -28.15 -57.93
CA SER A 6 -44.66 -27.63 -56.57
C SER A 6 -43.78 -28.29 -55.49
N HIS A 7 -42.47 -28.03 -55.42
CA HIS A 7 -41.65 -28.46 -54.27
C HIS A 7 -40.48 -27.55 -53.87
N HIS A 8 -40.45 -26.27 -54.27
CA HIS A 8 -39.30 -25.38 -53.96
C HIS A 8 -39.57 -24.19 -53.03
N ALA A 9 -40.78 -24.02 -52.47
CA ALA A 9 -41.13 -22.78 -51.75
C ALA A 9 -40.99 -22.82 -50.21
N SER A 10 -40.62 -23.96 -49.59
CA SER A 10 -40.70 -24.08 -48.11
C SER A 10 -39.39 -23.85 -47.34
N SER A 11 -38.23 -23.84 -48.01
CA SER A 11 -36.92 -23.73 -47.33
C SER A 11 -36.46 -22.29 -47.09
N ALA A 12 -36.84 -21.35 -47.96
CA ALA A 12 -36.37 -19.95 -47.88
C ALA A 12 -37.00 -19.19 -46.69
N GLY A 13 -38.25 -19.50 -46.33
CA GLY A 13 -38.94 -18.84 -45.21
C GLY A 13 -38.43 -19.23 -43.81
N LEU A 14 -37.73 -20.36 -43.67
CA LEU A 14 -37.17 -20.83 -42.39
C LEU A 14 -35.77 -20.26 -42.11
N GLU A 15 -35.04 -19.86 -43.15
CA GLU A 15 -33.72 -19.22 -43.03
C GLU A 15 -33.86 -17.72 -42.75
N ASP A 16 -34.77 -17.02 -43.43
CA ASP A 16 -35.08 -15.61 -43.13
C ASP A 16 -35.66 -15.42 -41.71
N GLN A 17 -36.44 -16.39 -41.23
CA GLN A 17 -36.97 -16.35 -39.86
C GLN A 17 -35.92 -16.70 -38.79
N LYS A 18 -34.82 -17.38 -39.17
CA LYS A 18 -33.65 -17.62 -38.31
C LYS A 18 -32.66 -16.45 -38.33
N GLN A 19 -32.47 -15.78 -39.47
CA GLN A 19 -31.65 -14.57 -39.59
C GLN A 19 -32.30 -13.38 -38.86
N GLY A 20 -33.61 -13.16 -39.05
CA GLY A 20 -34.36 -12.10 -38.37
C GLY A 20 -34.41 -12.26 -36.86
N LYS A 21 -34.53 -13.51 -36.35
CA LYS A 21 -34.45 -13.80 -34.90
C LYS A 21 -33.04 -13.64 -34.33
N ARG A 22 -31.97 -13.88 -35.11
CA ARG A 22 -30.58 -13.62 -34.69
C ARG A 22 -30.30 -12.13 -34.55
N HIS A 23 -30.77 -11.31 -35.49
CA HIS A 23 -30.63 -9.86 -35.41
C HIS A 23 -31.45 -9.23 -34.25
N ASP A 24 -32.65 -9.77 -33.96
CA ASP A 24 -33.48 -9.31 -32.83
C ASP A 24 -32.96 -9.77 -31.44
N LEU A 25 -32.22 -10.88 -31.38
CA LEU A 25 -31.57 -11.36 -30.15
C LEU A 25 -30.27 -10.60 -29.84
N GLU A 26 -29.57 -10.09 -30.86
CA GLU A 26 -28.40 -9.23 -30.69
C GLU A 26 -28.77 -7.80 -30.30
N ALA A 27 -29.92 -7.28 -30.78
CA ALA A 27 -30.41 -5.95 -30.40
C ALA A 27 -30.99 -5.86 -28.97
N ARG A 28 -31.29 -7.01 -28.33
CA ARG A 28 -31.88 -7.09 -26.99
C ARG A 28 -30.91 -7.47 -25.87
N ARG A 29 -29.61 -7.57 -26.15
CA ARG A 29 -28.56 -7.49 -25.12
C ARG A 29 -28.36 -6.02 -24.70
N GLY A 30 -29.46 -5.39 -24.31
CA GLY A 30 -29.48 -4.09 -23.66
C GLY A 30 -28.65 -4.21 -22.38
N SER A 31 -27.51 -3.53 -22.41
CA SER A 31 -26.59 -3.37 -21.31
C SER A 31 -27.36 -2.92 -20.06
N LEU A 32 -27.41 -3.78 -19.04
CA LEU A 32 -27.93 -3.41 -17.72
C LEU A 32 -26.98 -2.47 -16.94
N LEU A 33 -25.87 -2.08 -17.56
CA LEU A 33 -25.06 -0.97 -17.10
C LEU A 33 -25.31 0.16 -18.12
N PRO A 34 -25.91 1.29 -17.73
CA PRO A 34 -25.86 2.50 -18.57
C PRO A 34 -24.40 2.73 -18.98
N ASP A 35 -24.15 3.22 -20.19
CA ASP A 35 -22.82 3.44 -20.76
C ASP A 35 -21.92 4.20 -19.78
N LEU A 36 -21.24 3.45 -18.90
CA LEU A 36 -20.35 4.02 -17.92
C LEU A 36 -19.10 4.47 -18.69
N PRO A 37 -18.68 5.73 -18.54
CA PRO A 37 -17.39 6.14 -19.06
C PRO A 37 -16.29 5.21 -18.52
N PRO A 38 -15.29 4.84 -19.35
CA PRO A 38 -14.19 3.99 -18.94
C PRO A 38 -13.51 4.42 -17.63
N GLU A 39 -13.48 5.72 -17.34
CA GLU A 39 -12.91 6.31 -16.13
C GLU A 39 -13.69 5.94 -14.87
N ILE A 40 -15.03 5.98 -14.95
CA ILE A 40 -15.89 5.59 -13.83
C ILE A 40 -15.83 4.09 -13.62
N LEU A 41 -15.80 3.32 -14.71
CA LEU A 41 -15.64 1.88 -14.65
C LEU A 41 -14.29 1.49 -14.01
N ALA A 42 -13.21 2.16 -14.41
CA ALA A 42 -11.88 1.98 -13.81
C ALA A 42 -11.86 2.37 -12.32
N ALA A 43 -12.51 3.47 -11.94
CA ALA A 43 -12.63 3.87 -10.54
C ALA A 43 -13.37 2.83 -9.70
N ILE A 44 -14.43 2.21 -10.25
CA ILE A 44 -15.13 1.10 -9.59
C ILE A 44 -14.21 -0.10 -9.40
N PHE A 45 -13.35 -0.42 -10.37
CA PHE A 45 -12.39 -1.53 -10.23
C PHE A 45 -11.40 -1.33 -9.08
N LEU A 46 -11.08 -0.08 -8.72
CA LEU A 46 -10.23 0.23 -7.57
C LEU A 46 -10.93 0.01 -6.22
N LEU A 47 -12.27 -0.05 -6.19
CA LEU A 47 -13.03 -0.31 -4.97
C LEU A 47 -13.08 -1.79 -4.61
N ILE A 48 -12.55 -2.67 -5.46
CA ILE A 48 -12.52 -4.11 -5.20
C ILE A 48 -11.47 -4.36 -4.13
N PRO A 49 -11.84 -5.02 -3.00
CA PRO A 49 -10.90 -5.36 -1.96
C PRO A 49 -9.71 -6.13 -2.50
N ARG A 50 -8.53 -5.79 -2.00
CA ARG A 50 -7.26 -6.46 -2.33
C ARG A 50 -6.72 -7.05 -1.05
N ASP A 51 -7.35 -8.12 -0.61
CA ASP A 51 -6.87 -8.82 0.56
C ASP A 51 -5.56 -9.53 0.24
N VAL A 52 -4.72 -9.67 1.26
CA VAL A 52 -3.41 -10.34 1.17
C VAL A 52 -3.59 -11.75 0.61
N GLY A 53 -2.94 -12.02 -0.54
CA GLY A 53 -3.00 -13.32 -1.21
C GLY A 53 -4.25 -13.54 -2.07
N ASP A 54 -5.18 -12.60 -2.12
CA ASP A 54 -6.35 -12.68 -3.00
C ASP A 54 -6.06 -12.08 -4.39
N THR A 55 -6.35 -12.88 -5.42
CA THR A 55 -6.24 -12.49 -6.84
C THR A 55 -7.62 -12.34 -7.49
N SER A 56 -8.71 -12.42 -6.72
CA SER A 56 -10.09 -12.31 -7.19
C SER A 56 -10.36 -10.99 -7.91
N TRP A 57 -9.65 -9.92 -7.54
CA TRP A 57 -9.72 -8.61 -8.19
C TRP A 57 -9.39 -8.67 -9.69
N ILE A 58 -8.58 -9.65 -10.14
CA ILE A 58 -8.26 -9.85 -11.56
C ILE A 58 -9.48 -10.31 -12.36
N ARG A 59 -10.50 -10.89 -11.71
CA ARG A 59 -11.71 -11.40 -12.38
C ARG A 59 -12.45 -10.33 -13.17
N VAL A 60 -12.28 -9.04 -12.85
CA VAL A 60 -12.83 -7.94 -13.68
C VAL A 60 -12.32 -7.99 -15.13
N THR A 61 -11.10 -8.47 -15.34
CA THR A 61 -10.50 -8.62 -16.68
C THR A 61 -11.09 -9.78 -17.50
N HIS A 62 -12.01 -10.55 -16.89
CA HIS A 62 -12.67 -11.71 -17.47
C HIS A 62 -14.19 -11.55 -17.63
N VAL A 63 -14.78 -10.43 -17.19
CA VAL A 63 -16.24 -10.20 -17.26
C VAL A 63 -16.71 -10.01 -18.70
N CYS A 64 -16.16 -9.02 -19.40
CA CYS A 64 -16.43 -8.75 -20.81
C CYS A 64 -15.24 -8.06 -21.48
N ARG A 65 -15.29 -7.89 -22.81
CA ARG A 65 -14.22 -7.25 -23.59
C ARG A 65 -13.94 -5.82 -23.13
N LEU A 66 -14.99 -5.03 -22.87
CA LEU A 66 -14.85 -3.65 -22.41
C LEU A 66 -14.12 -3.58 -21.06
N TRP A 67 -14.55 -4.38 -20.07
CA TRP A 67 -13.93 -4.39 -18.75
C TRP A 67 -12.47 -4.82 -18.80
N ARG A 68 -12.17 -5.82 -19.63
CA ARG A 68 -10.80 -6.26 -19.88
C ARG A 68 -9.95 -5.13 -20.45
N GLU A 69 -10.46 -4.43 -21.46
CA GLU A 69 -9.74 -3.32 -22.10
C GLU A 69 -9.50 -2.16 -21.12
N VAL A 70 -10.53 -1.76 -20.36
CA VAL A 70 -10.40 -0.71 -19.34
C VAL A 70 -9.40 -1.11 -18.25
N ALA A 71 -9.53 -2.30 -17.68
CA ALA A 71 -8.65 -2.75 -16.59
C ALA A 71 -7.19 -2.91 -17.05
N LEU A 72 -6.94 -3.46 -18.25
CA LEU A 72 -5.58 -3.63 -18.76
C LEU A 72 -4.90 -2.30 -19.10
N ASN A 73 -5.67 -1.28 -19.51
CA ASN A 73 -5.16 0.04 -19.87
C ASN A 73 -5.17 1.04 -18.72
N TYR A 74 -5.56 0.64 -17.50
CA TYR A 74 -5.61 1.52 -16.34
C TYR A 74 -4.48 1.22 -15.35
N PRO A 75 -3.38 2.01 -15.34
CA PRO A 75 -2.18 1.63 -14.60
C PRO A 75 -2.37 1.51 -13.08
N ARG A 76 -3.22 2.36 -12.48
CA ARG A 76 -3.55 2.29 -11.04
C ARG A 76 -4.21 0.98 -10.64
N PHE A 77 -4.86 0.26 -11.56
CA PHE A 77 -5.42 -1.05 -11.28
C PHE A 77 -4.33 -2.10 -11.00
N TRP A 78 -3.10 -1.87 -11.44
CA TRP A 78 -1.97 -2.79 -11.28
C TRP A 78 -0.98 -2.33 -10.21
N SER A 79 -1.17 -1.14 -9.63
CA SER A 79 -0.20 -0.53 -8.73
C SER A 79 -0.36 -0.93 -7.26
N VAL A 80 -1.40 -1.68 -6.91
CA VAL A 80 -1.59 -2.23 -5.56
C VAL A 80 -1.24 -3.72 -5.56
N LEU A 81 -0.14 -4.06 -4.88
CA LEU A 81 0.51 -5.36 -4.88
C LEU A 81 0.46 -5.98 -3.48
N ASN A 82 -0.66 -6.65 -3.16
CA ASN A 82 -0.88 -7.25 -1.84
C ASN A 82 -0.62 -8.75 -1.88
N SER A 83 0.57 -9.17 -1.45
CA SER A 83 1.09 -10.54 -1.48
C SER A 83 0.79 -11.26 -2.79
N VAL A 84 0.98 -10.54 -3.89
CA VAL A 84 0.86 -11.13 -5.22
C VAL A 84 1.96 -12.17 -5.43
N PRO A 85 1.68 -13.28 -6.12
CA PRO A 85 2.70 -14.25 -6.45
C PRO A 85 3.90 -13.58 -7.16
N PRO A 86 5.16 -13.98 -6.87
CA PRO A 86 6.35 -13.38 -7.48
C PRO A 86 6.29 -13.30 -9.02
N CYS A 87 5.76 -14.35 -9.67
CA CYS A 87 5.59 -14.40 -11.13
C CYS A 87 4.58 -13.36 -11.65
N PHE A 88 3.62 -12.94 -10.83
CA PHE A 88 2.63 -11.93 -11.17
C PHE A 88 3.14 -10.51 -10.93
N MET A 89 4.06 -10.32 -9.99
CA MET A 89 4.59 -9.00 -9.65
C MET A 89 5.18 -8.29 -10.87
N GLU A 90 5.97 -8.98 -11.69
CA GLU A 90 6.53 -8.40 -12.91
C GLU A 90 5.48 -7.90 -13.89
N PHE A 91 4.44 -8.70 -14.07
CA PHE A 91 3.33 -8.40 -14.95
C PHE A 91 2.53 -7.18 -14.46
N ALA A 92 2.34 -7.06 -13.15
CA ALA A 92 1.66 -5.94 -12.53
C ALA A 92 2.53 -4.68 -12.58
N LEU A 93 3.81 -4.76 -12.18
CA LEU A 93 4.76 -3.64 -12.27
C LEU A 93 4.86 -3.07 -13.69
N ALA A 94 4.93 -3.93 -14.71
CA ALA A 94 4.97 -3.48 -16.11
C ALA A 94 3.70 -2.71 -16.52
N ARG A 95 2.54 -3.05 -15.96
CA ARG A 95 1.27 -2.35 -16.24
C ARG A 95 1.02 -1.15 -15.35
N SER A 96 1.64 -1.07 -14.19
CA SER A 96 1.57 0.09 -13.31
C SER A 96 2.15 1.34 -13.96
N GLY A 97 3.03 1.20 -14.97
CA GLY A 97 3.61 2.34 -15.66
C GLY A 97 4.27 3.29 -14.66
N CYS A 98 3.86 4.57 -14.68
CA CYS A 98 4.32 5.59 -13.73
C CYS A 98 3.36 5.82 -12.53
N ALA A 99 2.39 4.92 -12.32
CA ALA A 99 1.45 5.07 -11.22
C ALA A 99 2.16 4.83 -9.86
N PRO A 100 1.78 5.57 -8.81
CA PRO A 100 2.21 5.29 -7.45
C PRO A 100 1.89 3.86 -7.03
N ILE A 101 2.88 3.16 -6.48
CA ILE A 101 2.79 1.75 -6.09
C ILE A 101 2.60 1.62 -4.58
N SER A 102 1.64 0.77 -4.20
CA SER A 102 1.45 0.27 -2.85
C SER A 102 1.81 -1.21 -2.81
N VAL A 103 2.71 -1.61 -1.91
CA VAL A 103 3.10 -3.01 -1.74
C VAL A 103 2.90 -3.46 -0.30
N HIS A 104 2.18 -4.56 -0.14
CA HIS A 104 2.05 -5.25 1.14
C HIS A 104 2.57 -6.68 0.97
N THR A 105 3.59 -7.04 1.73
CA THR A 105 4.26 -8.35 1.61
C THR A 105 3.87 -9.25 2.76
N SER A 106 3.81 -10.56 2.53
CA SER A 106 3.67 -11.58 3.58
C SER A 106 5.05 -12.04 4.09
N GLU A 107 5.08 -12.72 5.23
CA GLU A 107 6.31 -13.30 5.80
C GLU A 107 7.07 -14.22 4.82
N ASP A 108 6.35 -14.95 3.97
CA ASP A 108 6.93 -15.85 2.96
C ASP A 108 7.49 -15.14 1.73
N THR A 109 7.50 -13.80 1.69
CA THR A 109 7.95 -13.05 0.51
C THR A 109 9.47 -13.16 0.38
N PRO A 110 9.99 -13.66 -0.75
CA PRO A 110 11.43 -13.78 -0.95
C PRO A 110 12.17 -12.43 -0.94
N ASP A 111 13.38 -12.39 -0.39
CA ASP A 111 14.19 -11.16 -0.29
C ASP A 111 14.45 -10.49 -1.65
N ASP A 112 14.62 -11.25 -2.73
CA ASP A 112 14.81 -10.71 -4.09
C ASP A 112 13.62 -9.88 -4.57
N ILE A 113 12.41 -10.26 -4.16
CA ILE A 113 11.19 -9.50 -4.40
C ILE A 113 11.18 -8.23 -3.57
N LEU A 114 11.56 -8.30 -2.29
CA LEU A 114 11.67 -7.13 -1.42
C LEU A 114 12.68 -6.11 -1.97
N PHE A 115 13.85 -6.55 -2.43
CA PHE A 115 14.84 -5.67 -3.05
C PHE A 115 14.35 -5.00 -4.31
N LYS A 116 13.57 -5.72 -5.12
CA LYS A 116 12.96 -5.18 -6.33
C LYS A 116 11.95 -4.08 -5.99
N VAL A 117 11.09 -4.31 -5.00
CA VAL A 117 10.12 -3.32 -4.49
C VAL A 117 10.83 -2.07 -3.97
N LEU A 118 11.89 -2.24 -3.16
CA LEU A 118 12.68 -1.13 -2.62
C LEU A 118 13.60 -0.44 -3.64
N SER A 119 13.52 -0.83 -4.91
CA SER A 119 14.20 -0.17 -6.02
C SER A 119 13.24 0.63 -6.91
N LEU A 120 11.97 0.75 -6.52
CA LEU A 120 10.95 1.48 -7.27
C LEU A 120 10.89 2.95 -6.82
N ASP A 121 11.16 3.86 -7.75
CA ASP A 121 11.06 5.32 -7.49
C ASP A 121 9.61 5.78 -7.25
N GLN A 122 8.64 5.02 -7.75
CA GLN A 122 7.21 5.29 -7.59
C GLN A 122 6.59 4.59 -6.37
N LEU A 123 7.41 4.09 -5.44
CA LEU A 123 6.93 3.50 -4.20
C LEU A 123 6.28 4.56 -3.32
N GLN A 124 4.98 4.43 -3.08
CA GLN A 124 4.18 5.35 -2.27
C GLN A 124 3.84 4.74 -0.91
N GLU A 125 3.52 3.45 -0.89
CA GLU A 125 3.17 2.74 0.33
C GLU A 125 3.91 1.40 0.36
N VAL A 126 4.49 1.07 1.50
CA VAL A 126 5.18 -0.20 1.68
C VAL A 126 4.90 -0.76 3.07
N SER A 127 4.44 -2.00 3.10
CA SER A 127 4.25 -2.80 4.31
C SER A 127 5.06 -4.07 4.18
N LEU A 128 6.11 -4.19 4.98
CA LEU A 128 7.04 -5.33 4.94
C LEU A 128 6.94 -6.17 6.21
N ASN A 129 6.77 -7.47 6.04
CA ASN A 129 7.01 -8.46 7.07
C ASN A 129 8.43 -9.02 6.89
N LEU A 130 9.33 -8.74 7.83
CA LEU A 130 10.74 -9.13 7.76
C LEU A 130 10.98 -10.40 8.59
N THR A 131 11.43 -11.46 7.92
CA THR A 131 11.98 -12.68 8.53
C THR A 131 13.50 -12.55 8.71
N ALA A 132 14.19 -13.51 9.33
CA ALA A 132 15.62 -13.45 9.65
C ALA A 132 16.60 -12.95 8.55
N GLY A 133 16.25 -13.07 7.26
CA GLY A 133 17.03 -12.51 6.14
C GLY A 133 16.94 -10.98 5.95
N GLY A 134 15.91 -10.32 6.51
CA GLY A 134 15.49 -8.96 6.19
C GLY A 134 16.47 -7.82 6.56
N ARG A 135 17.61 -8.11 7.18
CA ARG A 135 18.59 -7.07 7.56
C ARG A 135 19.19 -6.37 6.34
N THR A 136 19.42 -7.15 5.29
CA THR A 136 19.89 -6.65 3.99
C THR A 136 18.82 -5.78 3.33
N VAL A 137 17.55 -6.16 3.43
CA VAL A 137 16.38 -5.40 2.95
C VAL A 137 16.30 -4.04 3.65
N LEU A 138 16.48 -3.98 4.96
CA LEU A 138 16.49 -2.72 5.72
C LEU A 138 17.53 -1.71 5.20
N SER A 139 18.70 -2.18 4.77
CA SER A 139 19.74 -1.29 4.24
C SER A 139 19.29 -0.47 3.01
N HIS A 140 18.29 -0.95 2.26
CA HIS A 140 17.77 -0.28 1.07
C HIS A 140 16.83 0.89 1.39
N PHE A 141 16.36 1.01 2.63
CA PHE A 141 15.62 2.19 3.08
C PHE A 141 16.49 3.45 3.24
N THR A 142 17.78 3.36 2.91
CA THR A 142 18.69 4.52 2.77
C THR A 142 18.62 5.16 1.38
N LYS A 143 17.93 4.55 0.42
CA LYS A 143 17.67 5.11 -0.91
C LYS A 143 16.67 6.27 -0.83
N SER A 144 16.57 7.03 -1.92
CA SER A 144 15.57 8.07 -2.08
C SER A 144 14.23 7.47 -2.48
N PHE A 145 13.17 7.79 -1.73
CA PHE A 145 11.79 7.46 -2.09
C PHE A 145 11.01 8.78 -2.23
N PRO A 146 10.91 9.34 -3.44
CA PRO A 146 10.46 10.72 -3.64
C PRO A 146 8.97 10.92 -3.34
N ILE A 147 8.16 9.86 -3.35
CA ILE A 147 6.70 9.95 -3.15
C ILE A 147 6.19 9.05 -2.02
N LEU A 148 7.08 8.54 -1.16
CA LEU A 148 6.71 7.61 -0.09
C LEU A 148 5.91 8.32 1.00
N GLU A 149 4.71 7.83 1.26
CA GLU A 149 3.75 8.36 2.23
C GLU A 149 3.55 7.41 3.41
N THR A 150 3.59 6.10 3.19
CA THR A 150 3.31 5.09 4.22
C THR A 150 4.42 4.05 4.27
N VAL A 151 4.96 3.83 5.47
CA VAL A 151 5.92 2.76 5.75
C VAL A 151 5.48 1.99 6.97
N GLU A 152 5.26 0.70 6.79
CA GLU A 152 4.98 -0.26 7.86
C GLU A 152 6.03 -1.37 7.80
N ILE A 153 6.73 -1.59 8.90
CA ILE A 153 7.74 -2.66 8.99
C ILE A 153 7.51 -3.47 10.25
N PHE A 154 7.16 -4.74 10.04
CA PHE A 154 6.93 -5.74 11.05
C PHE A 154 8.15 -6.65 11.11
N GLY A 155 8.86 -6.64 12.23
CA GLY A 155 10.00 -7.53 12.46
C GLY A 155 9.57 -8.89 13.00
N ASP A 156 10.36 -9.92 12.73
CA ASP A 156 10.28 -11.23 13.42
C ASP A 156 10.74 -11.13 14.88
N VAL A 157 9.94 -11.63 15.82
CA VAL A 157 10.20 -11.60 17.29
C VAL A 157 11.42 -12.39 17.70
N SER A 158 11.88 -13.31 16.87
CA SER A 158 13.09 -14.09 17.11
C SER A 158 14.38 -13.30 16.84
N GLU A 159 14.28 -12.20 16.10
CA GLU A 159 15.42 -11.46 15.59
C GLU A 159 15.62 -10.11 16.27
N SER A 160 16.87 -9.65 16.26
CA SER A 160 17.21 -8.29 16.69
C SER A 160 17.34 -7.39 15.47
N TRP A 161 16.32 -6.56 15.27
CA TRP A 161 16.26 -5.55 14.22
C TRP A 161 16.92 -4.25 14.67
N PHE A 162 17.79 -3.72 13.81
CA PHE A 162 18.52 -2.48 14.05
C PHE A 162 18.16 -1.47 12.96
N MET A 163 17.89 -0.23 13.38
CA MET A 163 17.60 0.86 12.45
C MET A 163 18.84 1.29 11.66
N PRO A 164 18.81 1.24 10.31
CA PRO A 164 19.90 1.73 9.49
C PRO A 164 20.19 3.20 9.74
N LYS A 165 21.46 3.59 9.58
CA LYS A 165 21.80 5.02 9.52
C LYS A 165 21.13 5.63 8.30
N ASN A 166 20.55 6.83 8.43
CA ASN A 166 19.82 7.54 7.37
C ASN A 166 18.58 6.80 6.83
N PHE A 167 17.98 5.93 7.63
CA PHE A 167 16.71 5.30 7.30
C PHE A 167 15.68 6.39 6.91
N LEU A 168 15.12 6.29 5.71
CA LEU A 168 14.11 7.22 5.16
C LEU A 168 14.51 8.71 5.16
N SER A 169 15.79 9.07 5.24
CA SER A 169 16.20 10.47 5.43
C SER A 169 15.73 11.42 4.32
N GLU A 170 15.57 10.90 3.10
CA GLU A 170 15.13 11.67 1.92
C GLU A 170 13.61 11.62 1.68
N SER A 171 12.84 10.89 2.50
CA SER A 171 11.41 10.64 2.28
C SER A 171 10.53 11.75 2.85
N ARG A 172 10.54 12.94 2.21
CA ARG A 172 9.89 14.16 2.73
C ARG A 172 8.35 14.17 2.68
N HIS A 173 7.74 13.16 2.08
CA HIS A 173 6.29 13.03 1.96
C HIS A 173 5.68 12.03 2.95
N LEU A 174 6.50 11.50 3.86
CA LEU A 174 6.07 10.49 4.82
C LEU A 174 4.97 11.03 5.74
N LYS A 175 3.85 10.32 5.78
CA LYS A 175 2.66 10.61 6.59
C LYS A 175 2.45 9.56 7.67
N HIS A 176 2.72 8.29 7.37
CA HIS A 176 2.46 7.18 8.26
C HIS A 176 3.73 6.33 8.43
N LEU A 177 4.17 6.17 9.68
CA LEU A 177 5.28 5.32 10.04
C LEU A 177 4.85 4.35 11.15
N LEU A 178 4.91 3.06 10.84
CA LEU A 178 4.69 1.97 11.79
C LEU A 178 5.94 1.09 11.84
N LEU A 179 6.50 0.92 13.03
CA LEU A 179 7.59 0.00 13.30
C LEU A 179 7.16 -0.95 14.41
N ASP A 180 7.03 -2.24 14.10
CA ASP A 180 6.61 -3.27 15.05
C ASP A 180 7.71 -4.29 15.31
N ASN A 181 7.89 -4.60 16.59
CA ASN A 181 8.84 -5.56 17.11
C ASN A 181 10.31 -5.26 16.73
N TRP A 182 10.73 -4.03 17.02
CA TRP A 182 12.13 -3.62 16.90
C TRP A 182 12.82 -3.68 18.24
N ARG A 183 14.01 -4.29 18.32
CA ARG A 183 14.72 -4.47 19.61
C ARG A 183 15.75 -3.40 19.94
N SER A 184 16.17 -2.61 18.95
CA SER A 184 17.16 -1.54 19.12
C SER A 184 16.68 -0.31 18.36
N PHE A 185 15.99 0.56 19.08
CA PHE A 185 15.51 1.84 18.60
C PHE A 185 16.17 2.99 19.35
N THR A 186 16.55 4.03 18.61
CA THR A 186 17.14 5.26 19.15
C THR A 186 16.35 6.46 18.64
N TRP A 187 15.79 7.26 19.53
CA TRP A 187 14.97 8.42 19.14
C TRP A 187 15.75 9.46 18.34
N GLY A 188 17.03 9.65 18.65
CA GLY A 188 17.92 10.53 17.88
C GLY A 188 18.16 10.09 16.43
N ARG A 189 17.86 8.82 16.10
CA ARG A 189 17.96 8.28 14.73
C ARG A 189 16.63 8.28 13.99
N LEU A 190 15.51 8.58 14.66
CA LEU A 190 14.22 8.73 14.01
C LEU A 190 14.39 9.69 12.83
N PRO A 191 13.93 9.34 11.61
CA PRO A 191 14.38 10.01 10.39
C PRO A 191 14.14 11.51 10.50
N GLN A 192 15.09 12.33 10.06
CA GLN A 192 14.87 13.77 9.97
C GLN A 192 13.62 14.06 9.10
N ALA A 193 13.35 13.21 8.11
CA ALA A 193 12.12 13.20 7.32
C ALA A 193 10.83 12.99 8.14
N ALA A 194 10.82 12.09 9.13
CA ALA A 194 9.68 11.92 10.04
C ALA A 194 9.49 13.17 10.94
N GLN A 195 10.56 13.95 11.13
CA GLN A 195 10.56 15.22 11.87
C GLN A 195 10.35 16.45 10.95
N CYS A 196 10.06 16.27 9.65
CA CYS A 196 9.83 17.37 8.70
C CYS A 196 8.39 17.91 8.72
N GLY A 197 7.59 17.54 9.71
CA GLY A 197 6.26 18.11 9.95
C GLY A 197 5.15 17.63 9.02
N THR A 198 5.38 16.59 8.21
CA THR A 198 4.33 15.94 7.38
C THR A 198 3.68 14.73 8.06
N LEU A 199 4.32 14.20 9.12
CA LEU A 199 3.90 12.98 9.77
C LEU A 199 2.55 13.15 10.50
N LEU A 200 1.61 12.27 10.19
CA LEU A 200 0.26 12.22 10.75
C LEU A 200 0.09 11.06 11.74
N THR A 201 0.75 9.92 11.47
CA THR A 201 0.69 8.72 12.31
C THR A 201 2.09 8.24 12.63
N LEU A 202 2.35 8.05 13.91
CA LEU A 202 3.55 7.40 14.42
C LEU A 202 3.12 6.27 15.35
N SER A 203 3.36 5.02 14.94
CA SER A 203 3.12 3.83 15.77
C SER A 203 4.44 3.06 15.94
N LEU A 204 4.91 2.97 17.17
CA LEU A 204 6.19 2.35 17.51
C LEU A 204 5.95 1.30 18.59
N ASN A 205 6.04 0.03 18.22
CA ASN A 205 6.17 -1.09 19.14
C ASN A 205 7.64 -1.54 19.12
N VAL A 206 8.47 -0.86 19.89
CA VAL A 206 9.92 -0.96 19.81
C VAL A 206 10.54 -0.93 21.21
N HIS A 207 11.64 -1.65 21.41
CA HIS A 207 12.46 -1.54 22.61
C HIS A 207 13.55 -0.48 22.40
N VAL A 208 13.54 0.53 23.27
CA VAL A 208 14.58 1.56 23.31
C VAL A 208 15.86 0.95 23.86
N ASP A 209 17.00 1.21 23.20
CA ASP A 209 18.29 0.72 23.67
C ASP A 209 18.59 1.26 25.08
N ALA A 210 19.10 0.40 25.98
CA ALA A 210 19.46 0.81 27.33
C ALA A 210 20.56 1.89 27.36
N GLU A 211 21.35 2.00 26.29
CA GLU A 211 22.36 3.03 26.09
C GLU A 211 21.77 4.35 25.55
N ASP A 212 20.54 4.35 25.03
CA ASP A 212 19.83 5.57 24.62
C ASP A 212 19.25 6.27 25.85
N VAL A 213 20.14 6.95 26.59
CA VAL A 213 19.78 7.85 27.69
C VAL A 213 19.18 9.12 27.08
N LEU A 214 17.98 8.99 26.55
CA LEU A 214 17.26 10.13 26.00
C LEU A 214 16.63 10.91 27.15
N SER A 215 17.03 12.17 27.31
CA SER A 215 16.37 13.03 28.29
C SER A 215 14.91 13.26 27.89
N PRO A 216 13.98 13.40 28.86
CA PRO A 216 12.59 13.78 28.57
C PRO A 216 12.48 15.03 27.69
N GLU A 217 13.40 15.98 27.85
CA GLU A 217 13.47 17.21 27.05
C GLU A 217 13.76 16.92 25.58
N THR A 218 14.69 16.01 25.29
CA THR A 218 15.04 15.64 23.92
C THR A 218 13.88 14.90 23.27
N PHE A 219 13.21 14.01 24.01
CA PHE A 219 11.97 13.36 23.57
C PHE A 219 10.90 14.39 23.20
N LEU A 220 10.62 15.34 24.09
CA LEU A 220 9.64 16.40 23.87
C LEU A 220 10.04 17.30 22.69
N GLN A 221 11.31 17.60 22.50
CA GLN A 221 11.80 18.32 21.33
C GLN A 221 11.58 17.53 20.03
N CYS A 222 11.77 16.21 20.03
CA CYS A 222 11.44 15.35 18.89
C CYS A 222 9.95 15.41 18.58
N MET A 223 9.08 15.29 19.59
CA MET A 223 7.64 15.39 19.42
C MET A 223 7.21 16.77 18.91
N GLY A 224 7.85 17.85 19.37
CA GLY A 224 7.58 19.22 18.92
C GLY A 224 7.91 19.48 17.45
N ARG A 225 8.68 18.59 16.80
CA ARG A 225 8.95 18.64 15.35
C ARG A 225 7.89 17.93 14.51
N MET A 226 6.84 17.38 15.12
CA MET A 226 5.75 16.69 14.44
C MET A 226 4.40 17.42 14.68
N PRO A 227 4.25 18.69 14.25
CA PRO A 227 3.08 19.51 14.58
C PRO A 227 1.76 18.99 13.98
N LEU A 228 1.82 18.20 12.91
CA LEU A 228 0.64 17.63 12.23
C LEU A 228 0.20 16.27 12.78
N LEU A 229 0.90 15.74 13.79
CA LEU A 229 0.63 14.40 14.32
C LEU A 229 -0.80 14.29 14.84
N GLN A 230 -1.51 13.27 14.36
CA GLN A 230 -2.89 12.95 14.71
C GLN A 230 -2.97 11.70 15.59
N ILE A 231 -2.12 10.71 15.33
CA ILE A 231 -2.10 9.43 16.04
C ILE A 231 -0.68 9.18 16.53
N LEU A 232 -0.55 8.98 17.85
CA LEU A 232 0.70 8.59 18.49
C LEU A 232 0.49 7.32 19.32
N GLU A 233 1.13 6.24 18.91
CA GLU A 233 1.12 4.97 19.63
C GLU A 233 2.56 4.59 19.96
N LEU A 234 2.87 4.47 21.24
CA LEU A 234 4.18 4.09 21.74
C LEU A 234 3.99 2.89 22.67
N GLU A 235 4.52 1.75 22.28
CA GLU A 235 4.53 0.51 23.07
C GLU A 235 5.99 0.10 23.27
N TYR A 236 6.44 0.09 24.53
CA TYR A 236 7.85 -0.09 24.94
C TYR A 236 8.83 0.97 24.43
N ALA A 237 8.34 1.99 23.71
CA ALA A 237 9.14 3.01 23.04
C ALA A 237 9.43 4.25 23.90
N LEU A 238 8.94 4.29 25.14
CA LEU A 238 9.19 5.40 26.05
C LEU A 238 10.65 5.41 26.51
N PRO A 239 11.32 6.57 26.53
CA PRO A 239 12.70 6.66 26.98
C PRO A 239 12.78 6.27 28.46
N SER A 240 13.78 5.44 28.80
CA SER A 240 14.04 5.02 30.18
C SER A 240 14.53 6.22 30.99
N THR A 241 13.64 6.83 31.76
CA THR A 241 13.99 7.97 32.63
C THR A 241 14.80 7.49 33.83
N GLN A 242 16.12 7.50 33.73
CA GLN A 242 17.01 7.45 34.89
C GLN A 242 17.28 8.83 35.50
N ALA A 243 16.67 9.90 34.96
CA ALA A 243 16.76 11.23 35.55
C ALA A 243 15.84 11.30 36.77
N ASP A 244 16.43 11.48 37.95
CA ASP A 244 15.72 11.88 39.16
C ASP A 244 14.83 13.10 38.84
N PHE A 245 13.50 12.89 38.77
CA PHE A 245 12.50 13.96 38.59
C PHE A 245 12.56 15.04 39.69
N ALA A 246 13.44 14.87 40.69
CA ALA A 246 13.65 15.78 41.81
C ALA A 246 14.63 16.93 41.52
N THR A 247 15.43 16.88 40.45
CA THR A 247 16.54 17.84 40.24
C THR A 247 16.38 18.77 39.03
N SER A 248 15.37 18.60 38.17
CA SER A 248 15.13 19.54 37.06
C SER A 248 14.48 20.83 37.58
N SER A 249 15.28 21.87 37.81
CA SER A 249 14.85 23.20 38.25
C SER A 249 14.14 24.03 37.17
N SER A 250 14.02 23.50 35.95
CA SER A 250 13.35 24.14 34.82
C SER A 250 11.97 23.52 34.59
N PRO A 251 10.89 24.30 34.47
CA PRO A 251 9.59 23.76 34.06
C PRO A 251 9.70 23.21 32.63
N PHE A 252 9.32 21.95 32.42
CA PHE A 252 9.24 21.36 31.08
C PHE A 252 8.35 22.22 30.19
N GLN A 253 8.86 22.62 29.03
CA GLN A 253 8.06 23.36 28.06
C GLN A 253 7.07 22.38 27.42
N PRO A 254 5.74 22.61 27.54
CA PRO A 254 4.75 21.70 27.01
C PRO A 254 4.81 21.67 25.48
N VAL A 255 4.79 20.46 24.92
CA VAL A 255 4.71 20.25 23.47
C VAL A 255 3.25 20.33 23.06
N VAL A 256 2.95 21.23 22.12
CA VAL A 256 1.58 21.42 21.62
C VAL A 256 1.40 20.60 20.35
N LEU A 257 0.74 19.44 20.48
CA LEU A 257 0.30 18.62 19.36
C LEU A 257 -1.17 18.91 19.06
N GLN A 258 -1.44 20.04 18.42
CA GLN A 258 -2.79 20.59 18.23
C GLN A 258 -3.73 19.70 17.41
N HIS A 259 -3.18 18.77 16.63
CA HIS A 259 -3.95 17.86 15.77
C HIS A 259 -4.06 16.44 16.35
N LEU A 260 -3.49 16.19 17.53
CA LEU A 260 -3.49 14.87 18.16
C LEU A 260 -4.92 14.47 18.55
N ARG A 261 -5.36 13.34 18.02
CA ARG A 261 -6.68 12.74 18.26
C ARG A 261 -6.58 11.49 19.09
N GLU A 262 -5.51 10.72 18.89
CA GLU A 262 -5.29 9.43 19.52
C GLU A 262 -3.89 9.38 20.13
N LEU A 263 -3.83 9.00 21.41
CA LEU A 263 -2.61 8.84 22.17
C LEU A 263 -2.68 7.51 22.93
N SER A 264 -1.76 6.60 22.63
CA SER A 264 -1.57 5.35 23.34
C SER A 264 -0.13 5.24 23.81
N LEU A 265 0.07 5.09 25.11
CA LEU A 265 1.38 4.90 25.74
C LEU A 265 1.30 3.63 26.58
N LYS A 266 2.08 2.60 26.24
CA LYS A 266 2.12 1.31 26.91
C LYS A 266 3.53 0.90 27.29
#